data_AF-A0A7Y2ENK8-F1
#
_entry.id   AF-A0A7Y2ENK8-F1
#
_cell.length_a   1.000
_cell.length_b   1.000
_cell.length_c   1.000
_cell.angle_alpha   90.00
_cell.angle_beta   90.00
_cell.angle_gamma   90.00
#
_symmetry.space_group_name_H-M   'P 1'
#
loop_
_entity.id
_entity.type
_entity.pdbx_description
1 polymer ?
#
loop_
_entity_poly.entity_id
_entity_poly.type
_entity_poly.pdbx_seq_one_letter_code
_entity_poly.pdbx_strand_id
1 'polypeptide(L)'
;MSPLTRRFLHLLAVALLLVTGTATAAPCDDRTPVRRAYFGDIHIHTGWSLDAYTRFGASAAPDDAYAFARGASIALPPFDAQGNSSRALQLTRPLDFAAVTDHAENLDQVRICSSDAPGSDALSCSMGNLLS
;
A
#
# COMPACT_ATOMS: atom_id res chain seq x y z
N MET A 1 7.02 -43.57 54.51
CA MET A 1 6.04 -43.12 53.49
C MET A 1 5.98 -44.17 52.38
N SER A 2 4.79 -44.54 51.92
CA SER A 2 4.65 -45.64 50.94
C SER A 2 5.02 -45.16 49.52
N PRO A 3 5.46 -46.06 48.62
CA PRO A 3 5.80 -45.72 47.24
C PRO A 3 4.61 -45.12 46.48
N LEU A 4 3.37 -45.48 46.88
CA LEU A 4 2.14 -44.90 46.33
C LEU A 4 1.99 -43.41 46.71
N THR A 5 2.25 -43.05 47.97
CA THR A 5 2.12 -41.66 48.44
C THR A 5 3.13 -40.75 47.75
N ARG A 6 4.34 -41.25 47.47
CA ARG A 6 5.39 -40.51 46.75
C ARG A 6 5.00 -40.25 45.29
N ARG A 7 4.46 -41.26 44.60
CA ARG A 7 3.96 -41.13 43.22
C ARG A 7 2.80 -40.15 43.11
N PHE A 8 1.87 -40.18 44.07
CA PHE A 8 0.76 -39.23 44.11
C PHE A 8 1.24 -37.78 44.32
N LEU A 9 2.18 -37.54 45.22
CA LEU A 9 2.74 -36.20 45.44
C LEU A 9 3.48 -35.66 44.21
N HIS A 10 4.23 -36.51 43.50
CA HIS A 10 4.92 -36.12 42.26
C HIS A 10 3.93 -35.79 41.14
N LEU A 11 2.88 -36.60 40.96
CA LEU A 11 1.84 -36.33 39.96
C LEU A 11 1.08 -35.03 40.27
N LEU A 12 0.77 -34.76 41.55
CA LEU A 12 0.11 -33.53 41.97
C LEU A 12 1.01 -32.31 41.74
N ALA A 13 2.31 -32.41 42.04
CA ALA A 13 3.29 -31.33 41.81
C ALA A 13 3.48 -31.02 40.32
N VAL A 14 3.51 -32.05 39.45
CA VAL A 14 3.59 -31.89 37.99
C VAL A 14 2.30 -31.26 37.43
N ALA A 15 1.13 -31.70 37.90
CA ALA A 15 -0.14 -31.11 37.51
C ALA A 15 -0.26 -29.64 37.95
N LEU A 16 0.26 -29.29 39.14
CA LEU A 16 0.26 -27.92 39.65
C LEU A 16 1.25 -27.00 38.87
N LEU A 17 2.38 -27.55 38.40
CA LEU A 17 3.32 -26.84 37.52
C LEU A 17 2.68 -26.48 36.17
N LEU A 18 1.86 -27.38 35.61
CA LEU A 18 1.22 -27.22 34.30
C LEU A 18 0.07 -26.17 34.27
N VAL A 19 -0.47 -25.79 35.43
CA VAL A 19 -1.59 -24.81 35.53
C VAL A 19 -1.11 -23.35 35.50
N THR A 20 0.19 -23.08 35.66
CA THR A 20 0.70 -21.71 35.89
C THR A 20 1.07 -20.92 34.63
N GLY A 21 0.84 -21.46 33.43
CA GLY A 21 1.37 -20.89 32.18
C GLY A 21 0.34 -20.35 31.20
N THR A 22 -0.66 -19.56 31.62
CA THR A 22 -1.36 -18.70 30.64
C THR A 22 -0.49 -17.47 30.39
N ALA A 23 0.43 -17.59 29.43
CA ALA A 23 1.18 -16.45 28.93
C ALA A 23 0.21 -15.49 28.22
N THR A 24 -0.43 -14.61 28.97
CA THR A 24 -1.10 -13.45 28.41
C THR A 24 -0.01 -12.54 27.87
N ALA A 25 0.16 -12.52 26.55
CA ALA A 25 1.01 -11.53 25.90
C ALA A 25 0.59 -10.13 26.39
N ALA A 26 1.57 -9.31 26.76
CA ALA A 26 1.31 -7.92 27.08
C ALA A 26 0.63 -7.26 25.85
N PRO A 27 -0.37 -6.39 26.06
CA PRO A 27 -0.94 -5.63 24.95
C PRO A 27 0.14 -4.82 24.22
N CYS A 28 0.01 -4.65 22.91
CA CYS A 28 0.87 -3.74 22.15
C CYS A 28 0.81 -2.32 22.74
N ASP A 29 1.94 -1.61 22.73
CA ASP A 29 2.07 -0.25 23.27
C ASP A 29 1.03 0.71 22.66
N ASP A 30 0.70 0.52 21.38
CA ASP A 30 -0.22 1.37 20.64
C ASP A 30 -1.67 0.83 20.58
N ARG A 31 -2.15 0.24 21.68
CA ARG A 31 -3.54 -0.22 21.81
C ARG A 31 -4.40 0.80 22.54
N THR A 32 -5.53 1.18 21.93
CA THR A 32 -6.59 1.94 22.63
C THR A 32 -7.78 1.04 23.00
N PRO A 33 -8.48 1.29 24.13
CA PRO A 33 -9.67 0.51 24.49
C PRO A 33 -10.80 0.60 23.45
N VAL A 34 -10.90 1.72 22.74
CA VAL A 34 -11.96 2.00 21.75
C VAL A 34 -11.56 1.68 20.30
N ARG A 35 -10.33 1.16 20.08
CA ARG A 35 -9.69 1.03 18.76
C ARG A 35 -9.54 2.39 18.06
N ARG A 36 -8.76 2.44 16.98
CA ARG A 36 -8.63 3.63 16.12
C ARG A 36 -9.10 3.24 14.72
N ALA A 37 -9.96 4.07 14.13
CA ALA A 37 -10.32 3.94 12.73
C ALA A 37 -9.28 4.70 11.90
N TYR A 38 -8.70 4.03 10.90
CA TYR A 38 -7.80 4.63 9.93
C TYR A 38 -8.45 4.59 8.56
N PHE A 39 -8.29 5.67 7.80
CA PHE A 39 -8.83 5.85 6.46
C PHE A 39 -7.68 6.10 5.49
N GLY A 40 -7.62 5.27 4.47
CA GLY A 40 -6.55 5.31 3.48
C GLY A 40 -6.95 4.64 2.18
N ASP A 41 -6.07 4.75 1.20
CA ASP A 41 -6.22 4.14 -0.11
C ASP A 41 -5.24 2.97 -0.25
N ILE A 42 -5.70 1.88 -0.83
CA ILE A 42 -4.92 0.65 -1.03
C ILE A 42 -4.70 0.31 -2.51
N HIS A 43 -5.16 1.17 -3.42
CA HIS A 43 -5.18 0.88 -4.84
C HIS A 43 -4.83 2.14 -5.65
N ILE A 44 -3.59 2.60 -5.51
CA ILE A 44 -3.10 3.78 -6.23
C ILE A 44 -2.23 3.35 -7.40
N HIS A 45 -2.59 3.82 -8.59
CA HIS A 45 -1.76 3.73 -9.79
C HIS A 45 -1.08 5.08 -10.03
N THR A 46 0.18 5.03 -10.44
CA THR A 46 1.02 6.20 -10.71
C THR A 46 1.35 6.27 -12.19
N GLY A 47 2.13 7.27 -12.61
CA GLY A 47 2.68 7.33 -13.96
C GLY A 47 3.59 6.14 -14.32
N TRP A 48 3.88 5.23 -13.38
CA TRP A 48 4.62 3.98 -13.63
C TRP A 48 3.71 2.81 -13.98
N SER A 49 2.39 2.98 -13.90
CA SER A 49 1.40 2.04 -14.42
C SER A 49 1.07 2.34 -15.88
N LEU A 50 1.05 1.31 -16.73
CA LEU A 50 0.79 1.48 -18.15
C LEU A 50 -0.61 2.04 -18.42
N ASP A 51 -1.63 1.59 -17.69
CA ASP A 51 -3.00 2.06 -17.84
C ASP A 51 -3.14 3.52 -17.39
N ALA A 52 -2.58 3.88 -16.23
CA ALA A 52 -2.58 5.24 -15.71
C ALA A 52 -1.84 6.20 -16.65
N TYR A 53 -0.65 5.83 -17.14
CA TYR A 53 0.13 6.65 -18.06
C TYR A 53 -0.55 6.78 -19.43
N THR A 54 -0.80 5.67 -20.12
CA THR A 54 -1.25 5.71 -21.53
C THR A 54 -2.71 6.07 -21.70
N ARG A 55 -3.59 5.68 -20.76
CA ARG A 55 -5.04 5.90 -20.91
C ARG A 55 -5.51 7.17 -20.22
N PHE A 56 -4.92 7.49 -19.08
CA PHE A 56 -5.35 8.62 -18.27
C PHE A 56 -4.37 9.79 -18.28
N GLY A 57 -3.18 9.64 -18.87
CA GLY A 57 -2.17 10.69 -18.95
C GLY A 57 -1.52 11.00 -17.60
N ALA A 58 -1.54 10.06 -16.65
CA ALA A 58 -0.91 10.24 -15.36
C ALA A 58 0.62 10.30 -15.52
N SER A 59 1.24 11.31 -14.95
CA SER A 59 2.70 11.50 -14.96
C SER A 59 3.32 11.56 -13.56
N ALA A 60 2.49 11.60 -12.50
CA ALA A 60 2.93 11.67 -11.12
C ALA A 60 3.68 10.40 -10.70
N ALA A 61 4.81 10.55 -10.01
CA ALA A 61 5.59 9.45 -9.49
C ALA A 61 5.00 8.91 -8.16
N PRO A 62 5.45 7.74 -7.68
CA PRO A 62 5.03 7.21 -6.37
C PRO A 62 5.23 8.19 -5.21
N ASP A 63 6.32 8.95 -5.21
CA ASP A 63 6.59 9.96 -4.17
C ASP A 63 5.55 11.10 -4.18
N ASP A 64 5.09 11.50 -5.36
CA ASP A 64 4.04 12.51 -5.52
C ASP A 64 2.70 11.99 -5.00
N ALA A 65 2.38 10.71 -5.26
CA ALA A 65 1.19 10.06 -4.74
C ALA A 65 1.18 10.05 -3.20
N TYR A 66 2.32 9.73 -2.58
CA TYR A 66 2.45 9.79 -1.13
C TYR A 66 2.44 11.22 -0.58
N ALA A 67 3.00 12.20 -1.30
CA ALA A 67 2.93 13.60 -0.93
C ALA A 67 1.48 14.11 -0.96
N PHE A 68 0.73 13.77 -2.01
CA PHE A 68 -0.70 14.07 -2.14
C PHE A 68 -1.51 13.41 -1.02
N ALA A 69 -1.25 12.14 -0.71
CA ALA A 69 -1.88 11.46 0.43
C ALA A 69 -1.61 12.15 1.77
N ARG A 70 -0.42 12.77 1.94
CA ARG A 70 -0.08 13.61 3.11
C ARG A 70 -0.64 15.04 3.03
N GLY A 71 -1.39 15.38 1.99
CA GLY A 71 -2.06 16.65 1.83
C GLY A 71 -1.35 17.67 0.93
N ALA A 72 -0.32 17.29 0.18
CA ALA A 72 0.21 18.16 -0.88
C ALA A 72 -0.81 18.31 -2.03
N SER A 73 -0.70 19.38 -2.82
CA SER A 73 -1.48 19.49 -4.06
C SER A 73 -0.81 18.69 -5.18
N ILE A 74 -1.62 18.10 -6.06
CA ILE A 74 -1.17 17.35 -7.24
C ILE A 74 -1.76 17.94 -8.52
N ALA A 75 -0.95 18.04 -9.57
CA ALA A 75 -1.40 18.45 -10.89
C ALA A 75 -2.06 17.28 -11.63
N LEU A 76 -3.11 17.55 -12.41
CA LEU A 76 -3.86 16.53 -13.14
C LEU A 76 -3.75 16.73 -14.66
N PRO A 77 -3.79 15.68 -15.48
CA PRO A 77 -3.83 15.82 -16.93
C PRO A 77 -5.09 16.58 -17.41
N PRO A 78 -5.10 17.13 -18.64
CA PRO A 78 -3.98 17.15 -19.59
C PRO A 78 -2.88 18.14 -19.17
N PHE A 79 -1.64 17.79 -19.51
CA PHE A 79 -0.47 18.66 -19.35
C PHE A 79 -0.15 19.36 -20.68
N ASP A 80 0.34 20.59 -20.63
CA ASP A 80 0.83 21.31 -21.81
C ASP A 80 2.22 20.80 -22.25
N ALA A 81 2.74 21.34 -23.36
CA ALA A 81 4.05 20.96 -23.89
C ALA A 81 5.23 21.32 -22.96
N GLN A 82 4.99 22.14 -21.94
CA GLN A 82 5.95 22.52 -20.91
C GLN A 82 5.77 21.70 -19.62
N GLY A 83 4.81 20.77 -19.58
CA GLY A 83 4.50 19.93 -18.43
C GLY A 83 3.63 20.61 -17.38
N ASN A 84 3.05 21.78 -17.66
CA ASN A 84 2.15 22.44 -16.72
C ASN A 84 0.73 21.91 -16.87
N SER A 85 -0.03 21.96 -15.77
CA SER A 85 -1.46 21.70 -15.79
C SER A 85 -2.25 22.92 -15.32
N SER A 86 -3.41 23.14 -15.96
CA SER A 86 -4.44 24.07 -15.48
C SER A 86 -5.34 23.48 -14.40
N ARG A 87 -5.18 22.19 -14.08
CA ARG A 87 -5.97 21.42 -13.12
C ARG A 87 -5.09 20.94 -11.98
N ALA A 88 -5.51 21.22 -10.75
CA ALA A 88 -4.88 20.68 -9.57
C ALA A 88 -5.93 20.19 -8.57
N LEU A 89 -5.54 19.22 -7.74
CA LEU A 89 -6.35 18.69 -6.66
C LEU A 89 -5.55 18.71 -5.35
N GLN A 90 -6.24 18.80 -4.22
CA GLN A 90 -5.68 18.61 -2.89
C GLN A 90 -6.75 17.94 -2.04
N LEU A 91 -6.37 16.97 -1.21
CA LEU A 91 -7.30 16.35 -0.28
C LEU A 91 -7.70 17.36 0.81
N THR A 92 -8.99 17.39 1.16
CA THR A 92 -9.48 18.21 2.28
C THR A 92 -8.85 17.80 3.61
N ARG A 93 -8.44 16.53 3.74
CA ARG A 93 -7.74 15.96 4.89
C ARG A 93 -6.72 14.92 4.41
N PRO A 94 -5.50 14.86 4.99
CA PRO A 94 -4.55 13.80 4.71
C PRO A 94 -5.12 12.41 5.03
N LEU A 95 -4.64 11.40 4.31
CA LEU A 95 -4.92 9.99 4.58
C LEU A 95 -4.05 9.47 5.72
N ASP A 96 -4.56 8.48 6.46
CA ASP A 96 -3.80 7.80 7.50
C ASP A 96 -2.76 6.83 6.91
N PHE A 97 -3.05 6.27 5.72
CA PHE A 97 -2.16 5.41 4.96
C PHE A 97 -2.49 5.48 3.47
N ALA A 98 -1.51 5.10 2.64
CA ALA A 98 -1.66 4.96 1.21
C ALA A 98 -0.78 3.82 0.71
N ALA A 99 -1.22 3.09 -0.31
CA ALA A 99 -0.41 2.08 -0.98
C ALA A 99 -0.41 2.32 -2.49
N VAL A 100 0.79 2.47 -3.06
CA VAL A 100 1.01 2.42 -4.51
C VAL A 100 1.03 0.96 -4.95
N THR A 101 0.19 0.63 -5.92
CA THR A 101 -0.06 -0.74 -6.41
C THR A 101 -0.06 -0.76 -7.94
N ASP A 102 1.00 -0.23 -8.54
CA ASP A 102 1.16 -0.27 -9.99
C ASP A 102 1.20 -1.70 -10.54
N HIS A 103 0.76 -1.85 -11.79
CA HIS A 103 0.88 -3.10 -12.53
C HIS A 103 2.35 -3.51 -12.71
N ALA A 104 2.74 -4.61 -12.10
CA ALA A 104 4.10 -5.14 -12.24
C ALA A 104 4.35 -5.73 -13.63
N GLU A 105 3.28 -6.17 -14.30
CA GLU A 105 3.31 -6.88 -15.58
C GLU A 105 3.79 -6.01 -16.75
N ASN A 106 3.77 -4.68 -16.59
CA ASN A 106 4.04 -3.73 -17.67
C ASN A 106 4.99 -2.59 -17.27
N LEU A 107 5.74 -2.73 -16.17
CA LEU A 107 6.67 -1.69 -15.70
C LEU A 107 7.73 -1.32 -16.75
N ASP A 108 8.23 -2.30 -17.50
CA ASP A 108 9.17 -2.10 -18.60
C ASP A 108 8.51 -1.37 -19.78
N GLN A 109 7.24 -1.71 -20.06
CA GLN A 109 6.49 -1.14 -21.17
C GLN A 109 6.20 0.35 -20.96
N VAL A 110 5.96 0.79 -19.72
CA VAL A 110 5.83 2.23 -19.42
C VAL A 110 7.09 3.00 -19.82
N ARG A 111 8.28 2.41 -19.60
CA ARG A 111 9.54 3.02 -20.01
C ARG A 111 9.71 3.08 -21.53
N ILE A 112 9.23 2.07 -22.26
CA ILE A 112 9.21 2.10 -23.72
C ILE A 112 8.25 3.20 -24.21
N CYS A 113 7.04 3.28 -23.66
CA CYS A 113 6.03 4.26 -24.05
C CYS A 113 6.33 5.72 -23.63
N SER A 114 7.32 5.93 -22.76
CA SER A 114 7.75 7.26 -22.30
C SER A 114 9.10 7.69 -22.87
N SER A 115 9.62 6.96 -23.86
CA SER A 115 10.89 7.27 -24.53
C SER A 115 10.80 7.02 -26.03
N ASP A 116 11.85 7.42 -26.77
CA ASP A 116 11.97 7.13 -28.21
C ASP A 116 12.56 5.73 -28.48
N ALA A 117 12.39 4.80 -27.54
CA ALA A 117 12.90 3.43 -27.68
C ALA A 117 12.16 2.66 -28.80
N PRO A 118 12.80 1.66 -29.43
CA PRO A 118 12.12 0.75 -30.33
C PRO A 118 10.90 0.11 -29.64
N GLY A 119 9.73 0.14 -30.31
CA GLY A 119 8.46 -0.34 -29.76
C GLY A 119 7.60 0.73 -29.08
N SER A 120 8.05 1.99 -29.02
CA SER A 120 7.23 3.14 -28.58
C SER A 120 6.03 3.42 -29.50
N ASP A 121 6.05 2.90 -30.73
CA ASP A 121 4.97 2.94 -31.72
C ASP A 121 3.94 1.80 -31.55
N ALA A 122 4.12 0.93 -30.55
CA ALA A 122 3.20 -0.17 -30.30
C ALA A 122 1.80 0.33 -29.92
N LEU A 123 0.78 -0.47 -30.25
CA LEU A 123 -0.60 -0.17 -29.92
C LEU A 123 -0.81 0.05 -28.41
N SER A 124 -0.07 -0.67 -27.58
CA SER A 124 -0.09 -0.53 -26.12
C SER A 124 0.29 0.87 -25.64
N CYS A 125 1.18 1.57 -26.36
CA CYS A 125 1.57 2.95 -26.05
C CYS A 125 0.56 3.99 -26.55
N SER A 126 -0.32 3.61 -27.47
CA SER A 126 -1.32 4.49 -28.10
C SER A 126 -2.75 4.20 -27.66
N MET A 127 -2.97 3.31 -26.67
CA MET A 127 -4.31 2.89 -26.24
C MET A 127 -5.19 4.03 -25.69
N GLY A 128 -4.62 5.15 -25.26
CA GLY A 128 -5.37 6.35 -24.87
C GLY A 128 -6.03 7.10 -26.04
N ASN A 129 -5.49 6.99 -27.26
CA ASN A 129 -6.00 7.71 -28.45
C ASN A 129 -7.15 6.99 -29.17
N LEU A 130 -7.56 5.79 -28.73
CA LEU A 130 -8.62 5.01 -29.39
C LEU A 130 -10.03 5.32 -28.88
N LEU A 131 -10.16 6.11 -27.81
CA LEU A 131 -11.43 6.48 -27.19
C LEU A 131 -11.66 8.01 -27.19
N SER A 132 -10.86 8.76 -27.94
CA SER A 132 -10.98 10.22 -28.13
C SER A 132 -11.63 10.55 -29.46
#